data_AF-A0A921BLH2-F1
#
_entry.id   AF-A0A921BLH2-F1
#
_cell.length_a   1.000
_cell.length_b   1.000
_cell.length_c   1.000
_cell.angle_alpha   90.00
_cell.angle_beta   90.00
_cell.angle_gamma   90.00
#
_symmetry.space_group_name_H-M   'P 1'
#
loop_
_entity.id
_entity.type
_entity.pdbx_description
1 polymer ?
#
loop_
_entity_poly.entity_id
_entity_poly.type
_entity_poly.pdbx_seq_one_letter_code
_entity_poly.pdbx_strand_id
1 'polypeptide(L)'
;MDLPPASGRRAVDLLDVARLQDGVLAPVFGIEDPGSDPMIDYVPEPVGINALIERCDADSRVGFIVHATSVAEMMAVADEDGLMPPKSSYFEPKPRSGVFVRRLDRERSSGATTA
;
A
#
# COMPACT_ATOMS: atom_id res chain seq x y z
N MET A 1 20.94 -11.75 -5.10
CA MET A 1 19.95 -12.52 -4.34
C MET A 1 18.69 -12.44 -5.16
N ASP A 2 18.17 -13.56 -5.65
CA ASP A 2 16.96 -13.55 -6.47
C ASP A 2 15.74 -13.57 -5.55
N LEU A 3 14.72 -12.79 -5.88
CA LEU A 3 13.44 -12.81 -5.17
C LEU A 3 12.74 -14.16 -5.37
N PRO A 4 11.94 -14.65 -4.40
CA PRO A 4 11.10 -15.83 -4.58
C PRO A 4 10.31 -15.76 -5.89
N PRO A 5 10.08 -16.87 -6.60
CA PRO A 5 9.30 -16.83 -7.84
C PRO A 5 7.90 -16.28 -7.59
N ALA A 6 7.31 -15.59 -8.58
CA ALA A 6 5.92 -15.16 -8.50
C ALA A 6 4.99 -16.38 -8.46
N SER A 7 3.92 -16.29 -7.65
CA SER A 7 2.89 -17.32 -7.52
C SER A 7 1.97 -17.38 -8.74
N GLY A 8 1.91 -16.30 -9.53
CA GLY A 8 1.08 -16.17 -10.72
C GLY A 8 1.71 -15.26 -11.78
N ARG A 9 0.88 -14.86 -12.75
CA ARG A 9 1.29 -14.06 -13.92
C ARG A 9 0.59 -12.71 -14.01
N ARG A 10 -0.31 -12.39 -13.08
CA ARG A 10 -0.98 -11.09 -13.02
C ARG A 10 0.03 -10.04 -12.59
N ALA A 11 -0.18 -8.79 -12.97
CA ALA A 11 0.68 -7.67 -12.59
C ALA A 11 0.90 -7.61 -11.07
N VAL A 12 -0.14 -7.91 -10.27
CA VAL A 12 -0.04 -7.94 -8.80
C VAL A 12 0.88 -9.03 -8.27
N ASP A 13 0.92 -10.20 -8.92
CA ASP A 13 1.72 -11.36 -8.50
C ASP A 13 3.23 -11.11 -8.73
N LEU A 14 3.56 -10.17 -9.63
CA LEU A 14 4.93 -9.82 -9.99
C LEU A 14 5.57 -8.82 -9.04
N LEU A 15 4.78 -8.13 -8.21
CA LEU A 15 5.28 -7.15 -7.25
C LEU A 15 6.17 -7.81 -6.19
N ASP A 16 7.28 -7.15 -5.83
CA ASP A 16 8.19 -7.60 -4.77
C ASP A 16 7.47 -7.95 -3.46
N VAL A 17 6.48 -7.13 -3.09
CA VAL A 17 5.65 -7.33 -1.89
C VAL A 17 4.80 -8.61 -1.95
N ALA A 18 4.27 -8.96 -3.12
CA ALA A 18 3.47 -10.17 -3.31
C ALA A 18 4.37 -11.41 -3.28
N ARG A 19 5.54 -11.31 -3.91
CA ARG A 19 6.56 -12.37 -3.90
C ARG A 19 7.13 -12.60 -2.50
N LEU A 20 7.31 -11.54 -1.71
CA LEU A 20 7.68 -11.63 -0.30
C LEU A 20 6.56 -12.31 0.51
N GLN A 21 5.30 -11.93 0.28
CA GLN A 21 4.14 -12.52 0.96
C GLN A 21 4.04 -14.03 0.69
N ASP A 22 4.00 -14.42 -0.58
CA ASP A 22 3.73 -15.80 -1.01
C ASP A 22 4.96 -16.71 -0.85
N GLY A 23 6.16 -16.14 -0.98
CA GLY A 23 7.41 -16.89 -0.93
C GLY A 23 8.07 -16.98 0.44
N VAL A 24 7.75 -16.07 1.36
CA VAL A 24 8.42 -15.97 2.67
C VAL A 24 7.42 -15.80 3.81
N LEU A 25 6.60 -14.73 3.82
CA LEU A 25 5.79 -14.39 5.00
C LEU A 25 4.76 -15.49 5.33
N ALA A 26 3.99 -15.92 4.34
CA ALA A 26 3.02 -17.01 4.53
C ALA A 26 3.72 -18.37 4.81
N PRO A 27 4.64 -18.87 3.97
CA PRO A 27 5.17 -20.24 4.15
C PRO A 27 6.20 -20.39 5.27
N VAL A 28 6.96 -19.34 5.60
CA VAL A 28 8.04 -19.42 6.61
C VAL A 28 7.57 -18.90 7.97
N PHE A 29 6.79 -17.82 7.99
CA PHE A 29 6.36 -17.17 9.23
C PHE A 29 4.88 -17.43 9.59
N GLY A 30 4.10 -18.02 8.68
CA GLY A 30 2.67 -18.28 8.91
C GLY A 30 1.79 -17.02 8.86
N ILE A 31 2.30 -15.92 8.29
CA ILE A 31 1.58 -14.65 8.20
C ILE A 31 0.73 -14.67 6.93
N GLU A 32 -0.55 -15.05 7.05
CA GLU A 32 -1.47 -15.17 5.89
C GLU A 32 -2.05 -13.83 5.44
N ASP A 33 -2.50 -13.00 6.38
CA ASP A 33 -2.99 -11.65 6.12
C ASP A 33 -2.12 -10.60 6.84
N PRO A 34 -1.12 -10.03 6.15
CA PRO A 34 -0.22 -9.05 6.76
C PRO A 34 -0.93 -7.74 7.11
N GLY A 35 -2.17 -7.51 6.63
CA GLY A 35 -2.97 -6.36 6.99
C GLY A 35 -3.53 -6.39 8.41
N SER A 36 -3.64 -7.58 9.02
CA SER A 36 -4.25 -7.78 10.34
C SER A 36 -3.42 -8.64 11.30
N ASP A 37 -2.38 -9.31 10.81
CA ASP A 37 -1.55 -10.21 11.62
C ASP A 37 -0.71 -9.43 12.67
N PRO A 38 -0.77 -9.81 13.96
CA PRO A 38 -0.04 -9.12 15.02
C PRO A 38 1.48 -9.38 15.03
N MET A 39 1.98 -10.37 14.27
CA MET A 39 3.41 -10.70 14.19
C MET A 39 4.19 -9.79 13.24
N ILE A 40 3.51 -8.99 12.42
CA ILE A 40 4.12 -8.07 11.46
C ILE A 40 3.84 -6.61 11.83
N ASP A 41 4.90 -5.80 11.79
CA ASP A 41 4.84 -4.37 12.01
C ASP A 41 5.45 -3.62 10.83
N TYR A 42 4.99 -2.39 10.61
CA TYR A 42 5.46 -1.53 9.53
C TYR A 42 6.19 -0.31 10.05
N VAL A 43 7.30 0.04 9.40
CA VAL A 43 8.01 1.31 9.61
C VAL A 43 7.50 2.30 8.54
N PRO A 44 6.80 3.38 8.92
CA PRO A 44 6.34 4.36 7.94
C PRO A 44 7.50 5.23 7.44
N GLU A 45 7.48 5.59 6.16
CA GLU A 45 8.29 6.71 5.63
C GLU A 45 7.79 8.05 6.20
N PRO A 46 8.66 9.04 6.53
CA PRO A 46 10.08 9.14 6.12
C PRO A 46 11.13 8.64 7.14
N VAL A 47 10.75 7.78 8.09
CA VAL A 47 11.63 7.42 9.22
C VAL A 47 12.90 6.67 8.73
N GLY A 48 12.79 5.94 7.62
CA GLY A 48 13.92 5.34 6.91
C GLY A 48 14.49 4.07 7.56
N ILE A 49 15.53 3.54 6.92
CA ILE A 49 16.15 2.23 7.22
C ILE A 49 16.72 2.13 8.65
N ASN A 50 17.22 3.23 9.23
CA ASN A 50 17.83 3.20 10.55
C ASN A 50 16.84 2.77 11.65
N ALA A 51 15.59 3.25 11.58
CA ALA A 51 14.57 2.83 12.53
C ALA A 51 14.15 1.37 12.35
N LEU A 52 14.25 0.82 11.13
CA LEU A 52 14.05 -0.61 10.92
C LEU A 52 15.16 -1.41 11.61
N ILE A 53 16.43 -1.01 11.43
CA ILE A 53 17.58 -1.65 12.06
C ILE A 53 17.44 -1.63 13.58
N GLU A 54 17.20 -0.45 14.18
CA GLU A 54 17.04 -0.31 15.63
C GLU A 54 15.94 -1.20 16.20
N ARG A 55 14.80 -1.35 15.49
CA ARG A 55 13.71 -2.25 15.90
C ARG A 55 14.09 -3.72 15.79
N CYS A 56 14.81 -4.10 14.75
CA CYS A 56 15.29 -5.48 14.59
C CYS A 56 16.27 -5.84 15.70
N ASP A 57 17.19 -4.94 16.02
CA ASP A 57 18.19 -5.13 17.08
C ASP A 57 17.55 -5.16 18.48
N ALA A 58 16.51 -4.36 18.73
CA ALA A 58 15.83 -4.29 20.03
C ALA A 58 15.03 -5.57 20.36
N ASP A 59 14.29 -6.10 19.38
CA ASP A 59 13.35 -7.22 19.60
C ASP A 59 13.88 -8.55 19.03
N SER A 60 15.12 -8.60 18.54
CA SER A 60 15.67 -9.76 17.80
C SER A 60 14.79 -10.21 16.63
N ARG A 61 14.17 -9.24 15.94
CA ARG A 61 13.28 -9.48 14.79
C ARG A 61 14.06 -9.47 13.48
N VAL A 62 13.43 -9.98 12.43
CA VAL A 62 13.89 -9.83 11.05
C VAL A 62 13.18 -8.64 10.39
N GLY A 63 13.93 -7.83 9.64
CA GLY A 63 13.41 -6.72 8.87
C GLY A 63 13.45 -7.02 7.38
N PHE A 64 12.39 -6.64 6.66
CA PHE A 64 12.32 -6.75 5.21
C PHE A 64 12.26 -5.37 4.58
N ILE A 65 13.05 -5.17 3.53
CA ILE A 65 13.01 -3.99 2.67
C ILE A 65 12.83 -4.49 1.24
N VAL A 66 11.82 -3.94 0.58
CA VAL A 66 11.46 -4.27 -0.81
C VAL A 66 11.76 -3.07 -1.69
N HIS A 67 11.96 -3.31 -2.99
CA HIS A 67 12.03 -2.20 -3.93
C HIS A 67 10.69 -1.46 -3.93
N ALA A 68 10.74 -0.12 -4.01
CA ALA A 68 9.52 0.68 -4.12
C ALA A 68 8.77 0.32 -5.39
N THR A 69 7.46 0.04 -5.25
CA THR A 69 6.55 -0.18 -6.38
C THR A 69 6.57 1.05 -7.27
N SER A 70 6.94 0.87 -8.54
CA SER A 70 6.96 1.94 -9.52
C SER A 70 5.53 2.33 -9.94
N VAL A 71 5.39 3.55 -10.47
CA VAL A 71 4.12 3.99 -11.05
C VAL A 71 3.69 3.08 -12.19
N ALA A 72 4.62 2.59 -13.02
CA ALA A 72 4.30 1.69 -14.12
C ALA A 72 3.71 0.35 -13.63
N GLU A 73 4.30 -0.25 -12.59
CA GLU A 73 3.77 -1.47 -11.97
C GLU A 73 2.40 -1.23 -11.35
N MET A 74 2.23 -0.10 -10.65
CA MET A 74 0.94 0.27 -10.07
C MET A 74 -0.15 0.44 -11.12
N MET A 75 0.17 1.09 -12.24
CA MET A 75 -0.77 1.24 -13.36
C MET A 75 -1.09 -0.11 -14.00
N ALA A 76 -0.11 -1.00 -14.15
CA ALA A 76 -0.34 -2.34 -14.67
C ALA A 76 -1.29 -3.18 -13.78
N VAL A 77 -1.21 -3.04 -12.45
CA VAL A 77 -2.18 -3.67 -11.54
C VAL A 77 -3.58 -3.09 -11.75
N ALA A 78 -3.70 -1.77 -11.90
CA ALA A 78 -4.98 -1.11 -12.12
C ALA A 78 -5.61 -1.48 -13.48
N ASP A 79 -4.81 -1.58 -14.54
CA ASP A 79 -5.25 -1.98 -15.88
C ASP A 79 -5.80 -3.42 -15.91
N GLU A 80 -5.41 -4.26 -14.94
CA GLU A 80 -5.95 -5.61 -14.73
C GLU A 80 -7.11 -5.66 -13.72
N ASP A 81 -7.70 -4.51 -13.36
CA ASP A 81 -8.73 -4.38 -12.30
C ASP A 81 -8.29 -4.99 -10.94
N GLY A 82 -6.97 -5.03 -10.70
CA GLY A 82 -6.36 -5.62 -9.51
C GLY A 82 -6.38 -4.69 -8.30
N LEU A 83 -6.13 -5.28 -7.13
CA LEU A 83 -5.97 -4.56 -5.87
C LEU A 83 -4.52 -4.60 -5.42
N MET A 84 -4.01 -3.45 -4.99
CA MET A 84 -2.66 -3.35 -4.41
C MET A 84 -2.60 -4.12 -3.08
N PRO A 85 -1.52 -4.88 -2.82
CA PRO A 85 -1.34 -5.54 -1.53
C PRO A 85 -1.28 -4.53 -0.38
N PRO A 86 -1.67 -4.90 0.87
CA PRO A 86 -1.62 -3.99 2.00
C PRO A 86 -0.23 -3.37 2.21
N LYS A 87 -0.19 -2.05 2.46
CA LYS A 87 1.05 -1.31 2.78
C LYS A 87 2.17 -1.43 1.72
N SER A 88 1.81 -1.68 0.47
CA SER A 88 2.74 -1.88 -0.67
C SER A 88 3.18 -0.61 -1.40
N SER A 89 2.63 0.56 -1.04
CA SER A 89 2.93 1.84 -1.70
C SER A 89 2.89 3.00 -0.70
N TYR A 90 3.83 3.93 -0.82
CA TYR A 90 3.86 5.21 -0.12
C TYR A 90 3.96 6.35 -1.14
N PHE A 91 3.21 7.42 -0.93
CA PHE A 91 3.19 8.59 -1.81
C PHE A 91 3.70 9.84 -1.10
N GLU A 92 4.59 10.58 -1.78
CA GLU A 92 5.05 11.89 -1.36
C GLU A 92 4.96 12.91 -2.52
N PRO A 93 4.28 14.07 -2.33
CA PRO A 93 3.44 14.41 -1.17
C PRO A 93 2.22 13.48 -1.09
N LYS A 94 1.76 13.19 0.13
CA LYS A 94 0.49 12.48 0.31
C LYS A 94 -0.60 13.22 -0.48
N PRO A 95 -1.47 12.49 -1.21
CA PRO A 95 -2.59 13.12 -1.89
C PRO A 95 -3.32 14.02 -0.91
N ARG A 96 -3.60 15.27 -1.32
CA ARG A 96 -4.34 16.21 -0.47
C ARG A 96 -5.74 15.65 -0.26
N SER A 97 -5.92 14.91 0.82
CA SER A 97 -7.23 14.48 1.29
C SER A 97 -7.86 15.64 2.05
N GLY A 98 -9.01 16.10 1.58
CA GLY A 98 -9.81 17.11 2.26
C GLY A 98 -11.29 16.76 2.14
N VAL A 99 -12.10 17.27 3.06
CA VAL A 99 -13.56 17.14 2.98
C VAL A 99 -14.07 18.20 2.01
N PHE A 100 -14.70 17.77 0.91
CA PHE A 100 -15.43 18.68 0.02
C PHE A 100 -16.85 18.86 0.56
N VAL A 101 -17.16 20.06 1.08
CA VAL A 101 -18.50 20.41 1.55
C VAL A 101 -19.17 21.31 0.53
N ARG A 102 -20.12 20.77 -0.24
CA ARG A 102 -21.03 21.56 -1.08
C ARG A 102 -22.29 21.91 -0.29
N ARG A 103 -22.49 23.19 0.03
CA ARG A 103 -23.73 23.68 0.64
C ARG A 103 -24.81 23.82 -0.44
N LEU A 104 -25.87 23.02 -0.34
CA LEU A 104 -26.98 22.98 -1.32
C LEU A 104 -27.98 24.15 -1.16
N ASP A 105 -27.99 24.81 0.00
CA ASP A 105 -29.01 25.82 0.34
C ASP A 105 -28.88 27.14 -0.44
N ARG A 106 -27.79 27.35 -1.17
CA ARG A 106 -27.56 28.57 -1.99
C ARG A 106 -28.14 28.51 -3.41
N GLU A 107 -28.71 27.38 -3.83
CA GLU A 107 -29.21 27.20 -5.21
C GLU A 107 -30.70 27.54 -5.39
N ARG A 108 -31.41 27.98 -4.33
CA ARG A 108 -32.79 28.48 -4.45
C ARG A 108 -32.86 30.01 -4.46
N SER A 109 -32.52 30.63 -5.60
CA SER A 109 -33.19 31.86 -6.09
C SER A 109 -32.71 32.26 -7.49
N SER A 110 -33.21 31.59 -8.53
CA SER A 110 -33.43 32.26 -9.82
C SER A 110 -34.49 31.52 -10.62
N GLY A 111 -35.74 31.97 -10.52
CA GLY A 111 -36.82 31.41 -11.32
C GLY A 111 -38.21 31.68 -10.78
N ALA A 112 -38.57 32.96 -10.58
CA ALA A 112 -39.97 33.39 -10.55
C ALA A 112 -40.07 34.91 -10.79
N THR A 113 -39.71 35.35 -12.00
CA THR A 113 -40.27 36.58 -12.58
C THR A 113 -40.95 36.16 -13.88
N THR A 114 -42.28 36.12 -13.88
CA THR A 114 -43.19 36.55 -14.97
C THR A 114 -44.63 36.20 -14.57
N ALA A 115 -45.40 37.21 -14.18
CA ALA A 115 -46.82 37.40 -14.52
C ALA A 115 -47.16 38.88 -14.27
#